data_AF-A0A3M4KK54-F1
#
_entry.id   AF-A0A3M4KK54-F1
#
_cell.length_a   1.000
_cell.length_b   1.000
_cell.length_c   1.000
_cell.angle_alpha   90.00
_cell.angle_beta   90.00
_cell.angle_gamma   90.00
#
_symmetry.space_group_name_H-M   'P 1'
#
loop_
_entity.id
_entity.type
_entity.pdbx_description
1 polymer ?
#
loop_
_entity_poly.entity_id
_entity_poly.type
_entity_poly.pdbx_seq_one_letter_code
_entity_poly.pdbx_strand_id
1 'polypeptide(L)'
;MKTLAGKYFKAGRKEPLYLFVITNDTKDGVGMGTAKTQEMLASLGRAETIPAITKLRMIKEMKSEAPVRPQPDGPNDRAGQKKLDEWQAEIDRKTKEIEDTKLELEPVTGLKIHVCSLVAFDSPAGQPWMPVYIHSKLMIVDDVYTTHGSANINTRSMMVDSELNICHEHPEFSQPLRRRLWDLHTKGRGVQDDPEEAFMAWGEIIKQNKEFKSKSSSPSASLIEFYYSETTMTDFD
;
A
#
# COMPACT_ATOMS: atom_id res chain seq x y z
N MET A 1 -13.96 0.46 -2.29
CA MET A 1 -13.79 -0.89 -2.90
C MET A 1 -14.07 -2.03 -1.92
N LYS A 2 -13.38 -2.13 -0.76
CA LYS A 2 -13.62 -3.15 0.30
C LYS A 2 -15.10 -3.40 0.63
N THR A 3 -15.85 -2.33 0.92
CA THR A 3 -17.30 -2.42 1.21
C THR A 3 -18.11 -2.98 0.05
N LEU A 4 -17.77 -2.59 -1.18
CA LEU A 4 -18.50 -2.99 -2.38
C LEU A 4 -18.23 -4.46 -2.71
N ALA A 5 -16.96 -4.88 -2.67
CA ALA A 5 -16.54 -6.27 -2.86
C ALA A 5 -17.24 -7.21 -1.86
N GLY A 6 -17.23 -6.84 -0.57
CA GLY A 6 -17.88 -7.62 0.48
C GLY A 6 -19.40 -7.70 0.31
N LYS A 7 -20.06 -6.62 -0.13
CA LYS A 7 -21.50 -6.62 -0.43
C LYS A 7 -21.84 -7.57 -1.59
N TYR A 8 -21.12 -7.49 -2.71
CA TYR A 8 -21.39 -8.35 -3.86
C TYR A 8 -21.11 -9.83 -3.58
N PHE A 9 -20.05 -10.12 -2.82
CA PHE A 9 -19.74 -11.49 -2.43
C PHE A 9 -20.84 -12.08 -1.54
N LYS A 10 -21.31 -11.32 -0.55
CA LYS A 10 -22.46 -11.72 0.30
C LYS A 10 -23.77 -11.86 -0.49
N ALA A 11 -23.93 -11.10 -1.58
CA ALA A 11 -25.08 -11.20 -2.48
C ALA A 11 -25.00 -12.40 -3.45
N GLY A 12 -23.99 -13.27 -3.33
CA GLY A 12 -23.90 -14.52 -4.09
C GLY A 12 -22.95 -14.49 -5.28
N ARG A 13 -22.13 -13.43 -5.45
CA ARG A 13 -21.02 -13.46 -6.42
C ARG A 13 -20.08 -14.60 -6.05
N LYS A 14 -19.86 -15.54 -6.96
CA LYS A 14 -19.07 -16.77 -6.72
C LYS A 14 -17.58 -16.50 -6.63
N GLU A 15 -17.09 -15.54 -7.41
CA GLU A 15 -15.67 -15.23 -7.54
C GLU A 15 -15.33 -13.88 -6.92
N PRO A 16 -14.17 -13.76 -6.22
CA PRO A 16 -13.73 -12.48 -5.70
C PRO A 16 -13.32 -11.52 -6.84
N LEU A 17 -13.24 -10.24 -6.52
CA LEU A 17 -12.55 -9.27 -7.38
C LEU A 17 -11.05 -9.44 -7.21
N TYR A 18 -10.30 -9.41 -8.32
CA TYR A 18 -8.84 -9.41 -8.31
C TYR A 18 -8.34 -8.01 -8.66
N LEU A 19 -7.57 -7.41 -7.75
CA LEU A 19 -6.98 -6.08 -7.92
C LEU A 19 -5.46 -6.19 -7.96
N PHE A 20 -4.88 -5.71 -9.06
CA PHE A 20 -3.43 -5.65 -9.26
C PHE A 20 -3.02 -4.18 -9.32
N VAL A 21 -2.20 -3.73 -8.38
CA VAL A 21 -1.74 -2.34 -8.27
C VAL A 21 -0.24 -2.29 -8.46
N ILE A 22 0.21 -1.42 -9.36
CA ILE A 22 1.62 -1.05 -9.52
C ILE A 22 1.75 0.41 -9.09
N THR A 23 2.52 0.69 -8.05
CA THR A 23 2.78 2.05 -7.54
C THR A 23 4.19 2.18 -7.00
N ASN A 24 4.67 3.42 -6.82
CA ASN A 24 6.00 3.67 -6.27
C ASN A 24 6.05 3.37 -4.77
N ASP A 25 7.11 2.72 -4.31
CA ASP A 25 7.43 2.47 -2.90
C ASP A 25 8.64 3.29 -2.40
N THR A 26 9.16 4.20 -3.22
CA THR A 26 10.27 5.08 -2.84
C THR A 26 9.77 6.37 -2.21
N LYS A 27 10.63 7.02 -1.42
CA LYS A 27 10.34 8.34 -0.85
C LYS A 27 9.95 9.38 -1.91
N ASP A 28 10.68 9.43 -3.02
CA ASP A 28 10.41 10.39 -4.11
C ASP A 28 9.11 10.06 -4.87
N GLY A 29 8.70 8.79 -4.88
CA GLY A 29 7.48 8.35 -5.53
C GLY A 29 6.22 8.50 -4.70
N VAL A 30 6.29 8.22 -3.40
CA VAL A 30 5.17 8.45 -2.46
C VAL A 30 5.06 9.94 -2.10
N GLY A 31 6.18 10.64 -2.05
CA GLY A 31 6.23 12.08 -1.82
C GLY A 31 5.63 12.49 -0.47
N MET A 32 4.81 13.54 -0.48
CA MET A 32 4.17 14.07 0.73
C MET A 32 2.79 13.48 1.04
N GLY A 33 2.35 12.47 0.26
CA GLY A 33 1.06 11.79 0.40
C GLY A 33 1.12 10.53 1.26
N THR A 34 2.06 10.43 2.20
CA THR A 34 2.28 9.20 2.99
C THR A 34 1.07 8.86 3.88
N ALA A 35 0.39 9.87 4.42
CA ALA A 35 -0.83 9.66 5.21
C ALA A 35 -1.98 9.07 4.39
N LYS A 36 -2.23 9.59 3.18
CA LYS A 36 -3.29 9.10 2.27
C LYS A 36 -2.95 7.75 1.67
N THR A 37 -1.69 7.53 1.33
CA THR A 37 -1.19 6.23 0.90
C THR A 37 -1.44 5.18 1.98
N GLN A 38 -1.17 5.50 3.24
CA GLN A 38 -1.45 4.61 4.37
C GLN A 38 -2.96 4.34 4.51
N GLU A 39 -3.82 5.35 4.42
CA GLU A 39 -5.29 5.17 4.49
C GLU A 39 -5.79 4.22 3.41
N MET A 40 -5.30 4.43 2.18
CA MET A 40 -5.65 3.60 1.03
C MET A 40 -5.22 2.15 1.27
N LEU A 41 -3.96 1.90 1.67
CA LEU A 41 -3.45 0.55 1.93
C LEU A 41 -4.18 -0.13 3.08
N ALA A 42 -4.43 0.58 4.19
CA ALA A 42 -5.21 0.05 5.32
C ALA A 42 -6.65 -0.30 4.90
N SER A 43 -7.28 0.53 4.05
CA SER A 43 -8.62 0.23 3.52
C SER A 43 -8.66 -1.05 2.66
N LEU A 44 -7.50 -1.46 2.12
CA LEU A 44 -7.32 -2.67 1.32
C LEU A 44 -6.77 -3.85 2.15
N GLY A 45 -6.61 -3.67 3.47
CA GLY A 45 -6.07 -4.69 4.37
C GLY A 45 -4.56 -4.88 4.25
N ARG A 46 -3.85 -3.92 3.65
CA ARG A 46 -2.40 -3.92 3.38
C ARG A 46 -1.62 -2.98 4.30
N ALA A 47 -2.08 -2.75 5.53
CA ALA A 47 -1.43 -1.80 6.44
C ALA A 47 0.00 -2.24 6.84
N GLU A 48 0.30 -3.53 6.74
CA GLU A 48 1.59 -4.15 7.03
C GLU A 48 2.69 -3.77 6.04
N THR A 49 2.34 -3.27 4.84
CA THR A 49 3.31 -2.85 3.83
C THR A 49 3.81 -1.41 4.01
N ILE A 50 3.26 -0.67 4.97
CA ILE A 50 3.70 0.68 5.35
C ILE A 50 3.78 0.82 6.88
N PRO A 51 4.56 -0.04 7.55
CA PRO A 51 4.39 -0.30 8.97
C PRO A 51 4.70 0.92 9.85
N ALA A 52 5.68 1.73 9.47
CA ALA A 52 6.08 2.91 10.25
C ALA A 52 4.95 3.95 10.31
N ILE A 53 4.35 4.30 9.18
CA ILE A 53 3.25 5.28 9.12
C ILE A 53 1.99 4.72 9.78
N THR A 54 1.70 3.42 9.61
CA THR A 54 0.58 2.76 10.30
C THR A 54 0.72 2.89 11.82
N LYS A 55 1.89 2.56 12.38
CA LYS A 55 2.15 2.67 13.83
C LYS A 55 2.07 4.11 14.34
N LEU A 56 2.62 5.08 13.59
CA LEU A 56 2.52 6.50 13.95
C LEU A 56 1.07 6.97 14.04
N ARG A 57 0.21 6.52 13.12
CA ARG A 57 -1.22 6.83 13.16
C ARG A 57 -1.92 6.19 14.34
N MET A 58 -1.65 4.91 14.63
CA MET A 58 -2.18 4.23 15.82
C MET A 58 -1.77 4.95 17.11
N ILE A 59 -0.51 5.40 17.22
CA ILE A 59 -0.04 6.18 18.37
C ILE A 59 -0.78 7.53 18.47
N LYS A 60 -0.99 8.22 17.33
CA LYS A 60 -1.71 9.50 17.28
C LYS A 60 -3.16 9.32 17.72
N GLU A 61 -3.85 8.29 17.24
CA GLU A 61 -5.22 7.94 17.60
C GLU A 61 -5.32 7.59 19.09
N MET A 62 -4.47 6.69 19.58
CA MET A 62 -4.39 6.33 21.01
C MET A 62 -4.19 7.56 21.90
N LYS A 63 -3.30 8.49 21.52
CA LYS A 63 -3.07 9.74 22.27
C LYS A 63 -4.26 10.69 22.21
N SER A 64 -5.04 10.68 21.12
CA SER A 64 -6.25 11.51 21.00
C SER A 64 -7.41 11.00 21.86
N GLU A 65 -7.46 9.69 22.09
CA GLU A 65 -8.46 9.02 22.94
C GLU A 65 -8.01 8.91 24.41
N ALA A 66 -6.77 9.32 24.71
CA ALA A 66 -6.23 9.22 26.06
C ALA A 66 -6.94 10.17 27.05
N PRO A 67 -6.99 9.81 28.34
CA PRO A 67 -7.45 10.73 29.39
C PRO A 67 -6.67 12.05 29.35
N VAL A 68 -7.34 13.14 29.74
CA VAL A 68 -6.74 14.47 29.81
C VAL A 68 -5.45 14.42 30.63
N ARG A 69 -4.37 14.97 30.07
CA ARG A 69 -3.06 15.04 30.74
C ARG A 69 -3.18 15.81 32.07
N PRO A 70 -2.83 15.21 33.22
CA PRO A 70 -2.81 15.92 34.49
C PRO A 70 -1.87 17.13 34.47
N GLN A 71 -2.30 18.23 35.10
CA GLN A 71 -1.51 19.45 35.25
C GLN A 71 -1.30 19.71 36.75
N PRO A 72 -0.09 19.52 37.29
CA PRO A 72 0.20 19.85 38.68
C PRO A 72 0.15 21.37 38.94
N ASP A 73 -0.36 21.79 40.09
CA ASP A 73 -0.47 23.21 40.47
C ASP A 73 0.89 23.87 40.80
N GLY A 74 1.97 23.08 40.83
CA GLY A 74 3.34 23.55 41.02
C GLY A 74 4.29 22.43 41.50
N PRO A 75 5.59 22.74 41.71
CA PRO A 75 6.59 21.74 42.07
C PRO A 75 6.35 21.00 43.39
N ASN A 76 5.52 21.56 44.28
CA ASN A 76 5.20 21.00 45.59
C ASN A 76 3.92 20.13 45.59
N ASP A 77 3.17 20.10 44.49
CA ASP A 77 1.98 19.25 44.34
C ASP A 77 2.38 17.80 44.07
N ARG A 78 2.71 17.08 45.15
CA ARG A 78 3.12 15.66 45.09
C ARG A 78 2.02 14.77 44.50
N ALA A 79 0.74 15.10 44.72
CA ALA A 79 -0.37 14.30 44.25
C ALA A 79 -0.58 14.49 42.75
N GLY A 80 -0.53 15.73 42.25
CA GLY A 80 -0.58 16.03 40.82
C GLY A 80 0.64 15.50 40.06
N GLN A 81 1.84 15.62 40.64
CA GLN A 81 3.05 15.06 40.03
C GLN A 81 2.96 13.54 39.90
N LYS A 82 2.52 12.83 40.95
CA LYS A 82 2.31 11.38 40.89
C LYS A 82 1.31 10.97 39.80
N LYS A 83 0.19 11.69 39.67
CA LYS A 83 -0.80 11.45 38.59
C LYS A 83 -0.22 11.70 37.20
N LEU A 84 0.59 12.73 37.03
CA LEU A 84 1.27 13.03 35.78
C LEU A 84 2.27 11.93 35.40
N ASP A 85 3.05 11.44 36.36
CA ASP A 85 4.02 10.35 36.16
C ASP A 85 3.30 9.03 35.81
N GLU A 86 2.22 8.70 36.52
CA GLU A 86 1.37 7.53 36.22
C GLU A 86 0.75 7.63 34.81
N TRP A 87 0.24 8.81 34.44
CA TRP A 87 -0.29 9.08 33.11
C TRP A 87 0.79 8.92 32.03
N GLN A 88 1.98 9.48 32.26
CA GLN A 88 3.09 9.40 31.31
C GLN A 88 3.56 7.95 31.13
N ALA A 89 3.71 7.19 32.23
CA ALA A 89 4.08 5.79 32.18
C ALA A 89 3.04 4.94 31.43
N GLU A 90 1.75 5.23 31.58
CA GLU A 90 0.67 4.57 30.84
C GLU A 90 0.75 4.87 29.34
N ILE A 91 0.94 6.14 28.96
CA ILE A 91 1.11 6.54 27.54
C ILE A 91 2.35 5.91 26.93
N ASP A 92 3.47 5.89 27.65
CA ASP A 92 4.73 5.31 27.17
C ASP A 92 4.60 3.80 27.02
N ARG A 93 3.94 3.11 27.96
CA ARG A 93 3.65 1.68 27.85
C ARG A 93 2.82 1.37 26.61
N LYS A 94 1.70 2.08 26.40
CA LYS A 94 0.83 1.90 25.22
C LYS A 94 1.54 2.23 23.92
N THR A 95 2.37 3.28 23.91
CA THR A 95 3.18 3.64 22.73
C THR A 95 4.12 2.49 22.38
N LYS A 96 4.82 1.94 23.37
CA LYS A 96 5.73 0.80 23.19
C LYS A 96 4.99 -0.46 22.73
N GLU A 97 3.81 -0.75 23.28
CA GLU A 97 2.96 -1.87 22.84
C GLU A 97 2.62 -1.75 21.33
N ILE A 98 2.30 -0.54 20.85
CA ILE A 98 2.03 -0.28 19.42
C ILE A 98 3.32 -0.41 18.58
N GLU A 99 4.43 0.12 19.07
CA GLU A 99 5.73 0.03 18.40
C GLU A 99 6.18 -1.43 18.23
N ASP A 100 5.95 -2.28 19.23
CA ASP A 100 6.30 -3.70 19.23
C ASP A 100 5.27 -4.56 18.47
N THR A 101 4.09 -4.01 18.14
CA THR A 101 3.04 -4.75 17.42
C THR A 101 3.52 -5.18 16.04
N LYS A 102 3.32 -6.46 15.73
CA LYS A 102 3.53 -7.03 14.40
C LYS A 102 2.26 -6.85 13.56
N LEU A 103 2.36 -6.05 12.52
CA LEU A 103 1.26 -5.87 11.56
C LEU A 103 1.23 -7.06 10.60
N GLU A 104 0.02 -7.54 10.29
CA GLU A 104 -0.20 -8.67 9.40
C GLU A 104 -1.24 -8.29 8.33
N LEU A 105 -1.19 -8.99 7.20
CA LEU A 105 -2.18 -8.87 6.13
C LEU A 105 -3.58 -9.15 6.69
N GLU A 106 -4.52 -8.24 6.43
CA GLU A 106 -5.93 -8.43 6.77
C GLU A 106 -6.73 -8.80 5.51
N PRO A 107 -7.18 -10.06 5.35
CA PRO A 107 -7.95 -10.45 4.18
C PRO A 107 -9.25 -9.66 4.04
N VAL A 108 -9.52 -9.16 2.84
CA VAL A 108 -10.78 -8.47 2.54
C VAL A 108 -11.75 -9.43 1.87
N THR A 109 -12.93 -9.61 2.47
CA THR A 109 -13.98 -10.48 1.92
C THR A 109 -14.35 -10.06 0.49
N GLY A 110 -14.28 -11.01 -0.45
CA GLY A 110 -14.62 -10.79 -1.86
C GLY A 110 -13.57 -10.00 -2.66
N LEU A 111 -12.38 -9.75 -2.10
CA LEU A 111 -11.30 -9.02 -2.77
C LEU A 111 -9.96 -9.75 -2.56
N LYS A 112 -9.26 -10.01 -3.67
CA LYS A 112 -7.88 -10.48 -3.71
C LYS A 112 -7.03 -9.34 -4.26
N ILE A 113 -5.94 -8.98 -3.56
CA ILE A 113 -5.15 -7.81 -3.92
C ILE A 113 -3.64 -8.08 -3.87
N HIS A 114 -2.96 -7.65 -4.93
CA HIS A 114 -1.52 -7.43 -4.94
C HIS A 114 -1.25 -5.95 -5.09
N VAL A 115 -0.50 -5.38 -4.14
CA VAL A 115 0.09 -4.05 -4.27
C VAL A 115 1.58 -4.23 -4.44
N CYS A 116 2.08 -3.76 -5.57
CA CYS A 116 3.42 -4.02 -6.04
C CYS A 116 4.12 -2.75 -6.49
N SER A 117 5.44 -2.85 -6.55
CA SER A 117 6.34 -1.86 -7.14
C SER A 117 7.24 -2.55 -8.15
N LEU A 118 8.06 -1.77 -8.86
CA LEU A 118 8.92 -2.28 -9.91
C LEU A 118 10.38 -1.95 -9.62
N VAL A 119 11.26 -2.90 -9.95
CA VAL A 119 12.72 -2.71 -9.98
C VAL A 119 13.28 -3.05 -11.35
N ALA A 120 14.44 -2.49 -11.69
CA ALA A 120 15.15 -2.84 -12.91
C ALA A 120 15.56 -4.32 -12.84
N PHE A 121 15.06 -5.13 -13.78
CA PHE A 121 15.28 -6.58 -13.78
C PHE A 121 16.77 -6.97 -13.88
N ASP A 122 17.57 -6.12 -14.52
CA ASP A 122 19.01 -6.24 -14.69
C ASP A 122 19.83 -5.71 -13.49
N SER A 123 19.17 -5.37 -12.38
CA SER A 123 19.88 -5.00 -11.13
C SER A 123 20.87 -6.11 -10.74
N PRO A 124 22.17 -5.80 -10.60
CA PRO A 124 23.19 -6.82 -10.39
C PRO A 124 23.12 -7.40 -8.96
N ALA A 125 23.49 -8.68 -8.83
CA ALA A 125 23.65 -9.31 -7.53
C ALA A 125 24.70 -8.57 -6.69
N GLY A 126 24.48 -8.51 -5.38
CA GLY A 126 25.33 -7.81 -4.42
C GLY A 126 25.10 -6.30 -4.35
N GLN A 127 24.24 -5.73 -5.20
CA GLN A 127 23.89 -4.30 -5.17
C GLN A 127 22.41 -4.10 -4.81
N PRO A 128 22.04 -2.94 -4.25
CA PRO A 128 20.65 -2.55 -4.11
C PRO A 128 19.93 -2.58 -5.46
N TRP A 129 18.73 -3.15 -5.51
CA TRP A 129 17.91 -3.13 -6.72
C TRP A 129 17.50 -1.70 -7.07
N MET A 130 17.63 -1.33 -8.34
CA MET A 130 17.27 0.00 -8.82
C MET A 130 15.75 0.10 -8.94
N PRO A 131 15.05 0.98 -8.21
CA PRO A 131 13.62 1.16 -8.36
C PRO A 131 13.28 1.75 -9.74
N VAL A 132 12.17 1.31 -10.33
CA VAL A 132 11.60 1.90 -11.53
C VAL A 132 10.52 2.88 -11.11
N TYR A 133 10.71 4.15 -11.47
CA TYR A 133 9.74 5.20 -11.16
C TYR A 133 8.50 5.08 -12.06
N ILE A 134 7.36 4.78 -11.43
CA ILE A 134 6.07 4.59 -12.07
C ILE A 134 5.38 5.94 -12.19
N HIS A 135 5.38 6.50 -13.41
CA HIS A 135 4.72 7.77 -13.71
C HIS A 135 3.37 7.60 -14.43
N SER A 136 2.98 6.37 -14.78
CA SER A 136 1.72 6.10 -15.48
C SER A 136 0.51 6.41 -14.60
N LYS A 137 -0.57 6.88 -15.24
CA LYS A 137 -1.91 6.96 -14.65
C LYS A 137 -2.85 6.20 -15.57
N LEU A 138 -2.86 4.88 -15.37
CA LEU A 138 -3.50 3.90 -16.22
C LEU A 138 -4.34 2.96 -15.35
N MET A 139 -5.56 2.67 -15.78
CA MET A 139 -6.39 1.63 -15.19
C MET A 139 -7.05 0.82 -16.30
N ILE A 140 -7.04 -0.50 -16.14
CA ILE A 140 -7.71 -1.47 -17.01
C ILE A 140 -8.69 -2.26 -16.13
N VAL A 141 -9.92 -2.42 -16.60
CA VAL A 141 -10.98 -3.17 -15.91
C VAL A 141 -11.53 -4.23 -16.84
N ASP A 142 -11.48 -5.48 -16.38
CA ASP A 142 -12.03 -6.68 -17.05
C ASP A 142 -11.59 -6.86 -18.50
N ASP A 143 -10.40 -6.37 -18.87
CA ASP A 143 -9.92 -6.37 -20.27
C ASP A 143 -10.88 -5.68 -21.26
N VAL A 144 -11.77 -4.80 -20.77
CA VAL A 144 -12.79 -4.08 -21.56
C VAL A 144 -12.53 -2.59 -21.49
N TYR A 145 -12.58 -2.02 -20.28
CA TYR A 145 -12.45 -0.58 -20.07
C TYR A 145 -11.01 -0.23 -19.76
N THR A 146 -10.45 0.74 -20.47
CA THR A 146 -9.15 1.32 -20.18
C THR A 146 -9.28 2.83 -20.05
N THR A 147 -8.70 3.42 -19.01
CA THR A 147 -8.49 4.86 -18.89
C THR A 147 -7.01 5.16 -18.75
N HIS A 148 -6.53 6.14 -19.50
CA HIS A 148 -5.15 6.60 -19.48
C HIS A 148 -5.11 8.13 -19.56
N GLY A 149 -4.26 8.76 -18.74
CA GLY A 149 -4.15 10.21 -18.75
C GLY A 149 -3.17 10.75 -17.73
N SER A 150 -3.45 11.95 -17.23
CA SER A 150 -2.62 12.67 -16.27
C SER A 150 -3.10 12.53 -14.82
N ALA A 151 -4.38 12.23 -14.60
CA ALA A 151 -4.98 12.21 -13.27
C ALA A 151 -4.42 11.11 -12.36
N ASN A 152 -3.73 11.48 -11.30
CA ASN A 152 -3.31 10.56 -10.24
C ASN A 152 -4.51 10.13 -9.37
N ILE A 153 -4.38 9.01 -8.66
CA ILE A 153 -5.36 8.60 -7.64
C ILE A 153 -5.02 9.32 -6.32
N ASN A 154 -5.25 10.63 -6.28
CA ASN A 154 -5.15 11.47 -5.08
C ASN A 154 -6.17 12.62 -5.13
N THR A 155 -6.32 13.35 -4.03
CA THR A 155 -7.30 14.44 -3.92
C THR A 155 -7.01 15.61 -4.86
N ARG A 156 -5.73 15.97 -5.08
CA ARG A 156 -5.36 17.03 -6.03
C ARG A 156 -5.83 16.75 -7.45
N SER A 157 -5.42 15.63 -8.03
CA SER A 157 -5.81 15.28 -9.41
C SER A 157 -7.31 15.01 -9.55
N MET A 158 -7.98 14.50 -8.50
CA MET A 158 -9.40 14.13 -8.58
C MET A 158 -10.37 15.29 -8.28
N MET A 159 -9.90 16.40 -7.69
CA MET A 159 -10.78 17.50 -7.23
C MET A 159 -10.26 18.91 -7.52
N VAL A 160 -8.96 19.11 -7.72
CA VAL A 160 -8.32 20.44 -7.71
C VAL A 160 -7.62 20.75 -9.03
N ASP A 161 -6.68 19.89 -9.45
CA ASP A 161 -5.84 20.12 -10.61
C ASP A 161 -6.62 19.90 -11.90
N SER A 162 -6.28 20.67 -12.93
CA SER A 162 -6.80 20.45 -14.29
C SER A 162 -6.16 19.20 -14.88
N GLU A 163 -6.92 18.11 -14.96
CA GLU A 163 -6.45 16.82 -15.48
C GLU A 163 -7.21 16.41 -16.75
N LEU A 164 -6.60 15.53 -17.55
CA LEU A 164 -7.25 14.94 -18.73
C LEU A 164 -6.97 13.43 -18.79
N ASN A 165 -8.05 12.66 -18.94
CA ASN A 165 -7.98 11.24 -19.24
C ASN A 165 -8.74 10.93 -20.53
N ILE A 166 -8.22 9.98 -21.30
CA ILE A 166 -8.94 9.32 -22.39
C ILE A 166 -9.35 7.94 -21.88
N CYS A 167 -10.61 7.59 -22.09
CA CYS A 167 -11.10 6.25 -21.82
C CYS A 167 -11.72 5.61 -23.07
N HIS A 168 -11.63 4.29 -23.16
CA HIS A 168 -12.24 3.51 -24.23
C HIS A 168 -12.68 2.13 -23.73
N GLU A 169 -13.64 1.53 -24.43
CA GLU A 169 -14.26 0.23 -24.10
C GLU A 169 -14.04 -0.75 -25.25
N HIS A 170 -12.78 -0.99 -25.61
CA HIS A 170 -12.40 -1.82 -26.75
C HIS A 170 -11.50 -2.96 -26.29
N PRO A 171 -12.07 -4.18 -26.13
CA PRO A 171 -11.32 -5.34 -25.67
C PRO A 171 -10.13 -5.68 -26.56
N GLU A 172 -10.23 -5.42 -27.87
CA GLU A 172 -9.13 -5.64 -28.82
C GLU A 172 -7.86 -4.81 -28.52
N PHE A 173 -7.97 -3.75 -27.70
CA PHE A 173 -6.83 -2.94 -27.25
C PHE A 173 -6.53 -3.16 -25.76
N SER A 174 -7.56 -3.25 -24.92
CA SER A 174 -7.43 -3.39 -23.47
C SER A 174 -6.68 -4.68 -23.07
N GLN A 175 -7.06 -5.84 -23.63
CA GLN A 175 -6.40 -7.11 -23.29
C GLN A 175 -4.93 -7.17 -23.77
N PRO A 176 -4.59 -6.85 -25.04
CA PRO A 176 -3.20 -6.83 -25.45
C PRO A 176 -2.34 -5.85 -24.66
N LEU A 177 -2.89 -4.69 -24.27
CA LEU A 177 -2.20 -3.73 -23.41
C LEU A 177 -1.90 -4.34 -22.04
N ARG A 178 -2.89 -4.94 -21.37
CA ARG A 178 -2.70 -5.63 -20.09
C ARG A 178 -1.62 -6.70 -20.20
N ARG A 179 -1.73 -7.61 -21.18
CA ARG A 179 -0.76 -8.71 -21.41
C ARG A 179 0.64 -8.16 -21.60
N ARG A 180 0.83 -7.12 -22.42
CA ARG A 180 2.14 -6.51 -22.67
C ARG A 180 2.74 -5.90 -21.41
N LEU A 181 1.96 -5.17 -20.62
CA LEU A 181 2.44 -4.58 -19.37
C LEU A 181 2.80 -5.66 -18.35
N TRP A 182 1.93 -6.66 -18.20
CA TRP A 182 2.16 -7.77 -17.29
C TRP A 182 3.37 -8.61 -17.71
N ASP A 183 3.60 -8.80 -19.00
CA ASP A 183 4.79 -9.49 -19.54
C ASP A 183 6.07 -8.78 -19.09
N LEU A 184 6.14 -7.45 -19.28
CA LEU A 184 7.27 -6.63 -18.85
C LEU A 184 7.53 -6.72 -17.35
N HIS A 185 6.47 -6.66 -16.53
CA HIS A 185 6.61 -6.69 -15.07
C HIS A 185 6.99 -8.08 -14.54
N THR A 186 6.42 -9.13 -15.13
CA THR A 186 6.47 -10.51 -14.59
C THR A 186 7.43 -11.44 -15.33
N LYS A 187 8.08 -10.94 -16.39
CA LYS A 187 8.92 -11.72 -17.30
C LYS A 187 8.10 -12.87 -17.94
N GLY A 188 6.91 -12.53 -18.42
CA GLY A 188 5.96 -13.45 -19.07
C GLY A 188 5.27 -14.48 -18.16
N ARG A 189 5.61 -14.55 -16.88
CA ARG A 189 5.10 -15.59 -15.97
C ARG A 189 3.69 -15.32 -15.45
N GLY A 190 3.27 -14.05 -15.42
CA GLY A 190 2.01 -13.60 -14.83
C GLY A 190 1.09 -12.92 -15.82
N VAL A 191 1.02 -13.39 -17.07
CA VAL A 191 0.26 -12.78 -18.19
C VAL A 191 -1.12 -13.40 -18.43
N GLN A 192 -1.47 -14.43 -17.67
CA GLN A 192 -2.70 -15.23 -17.81
C GLN A 192 -3.94 -14.32 -17.89
N ASP A 193 -4.94 -14.73 -18.66
CA ASP A 193 -6.22 -14.02 -18.73
C ASP A 193 -7.13 -14.39 -17.55
N ASP A 194 -7.00 -15.62 -17.05
CA ASP A 194 -7.66 -15.99 -15.81
C ASP A 194 -7.02 -15.22 -14.65
N PRO A 195 -7.81 -14.41 -13.92
CA PRO A 195 -7.26 -13.55 -12.88
C PRO A 195 -6.80 -14.34 -11.64
N GLU A 196 -7.36 -15.53 -11.37
CA GLU A 196 -6.93 -16.38 -10.27
C GLU A 196 -5.54 -16.97 -10.55
N GLU A 197 -5.35 -17.53 -11.74
CA GLU A 197 -4.04 -18.04 -12.19
C GLU A 197 -2.98 -16.93 -12.19
N ALA A 198 -3.32 -15.75 -12.73
CA ALA A 198 -2.42 -14.60 -12.71
C ALA A 198 -2.09 -14.16 -11.27
N PHE A 199 -3.08 -14.14 -10.37
CA PHE A 199 -2.88 -13.77 -8.97
C PHE A 199 -1.92 -14.72 -8.25
N MET A 200 -2.05 -16.03 -8.49
CA MET A 200 -1.15 -17.04 -7.95
C MET A 200 0.27 -16.88 -8.53
N ALA A 201 0.40 -16.66 -9.84
CA ALA A 201 1.68 -16.43 -10.49
C ALA A 201 2.41 -15.18 -9.95
N TRP A 202 1.69 -14.05 -9.77
CA TRP A 202 2.23 -12.84 -9.16
C TRP A 202 2.67 -13.08 -7.71
N GLY A 203 1.89 -13.84 -6.94
CA GLY A 203 2.24 -14.23 -5.57
C GLY A 203 3.55 -15.01 -5.50
N GLU A 204 3.78 -15.95 -6.40
CA GLU A 204 5.04 -16.71 -6.48
C GLU A 204 6.23 -15.82 -6.88
N ILE A 205 6.04 -14.89 -7.82
CA ILE A 205 7.09 -13.92 -8.20
C ILE A 205 7.47 -13.05 -6.99
N ILE A 206 6.48 -12.53 -6.27
CA ILE A 206 6.67 -11.72 -5.08
C ILE A 206 7.47 -12.50 -4.04
N LYS A 207 7.06 -13.75 -3.75
CA LYS A 207 7.74 -14.62 -2.79
C LYS A 207 9.18 -14.89 -3.20
N GLN A 208 9.44 -15.26 -4.45
CA GLN A 208 10.78 -15.49 -4.97
C GLN A 208 11.65 -14.23 -4.89
N ASN A 209 11.10 -13.07 -5.23
CA ASN A 209 11.84 -11.81 -5.14
C ASN A 209 12.15 -11.41 -3.70
N LYS A 210 11.27 -11.69 -2.73
CA LYS A 210 11.62 -11.52 -1.30
C LYS A 210 12.82 -12.38 -0.90
N GLU A 211 12.83 -13.65 -1.30
CA GLU A 211 13.96 -14.55 -1.05
C GLU A 211 15.24 -14.07 -1.75
N PHE A 212 15.15 -13.63 -3.00
CA PHE A 212 16.31 -13.17 -3.76
C PHE A 212 16.88 -11.88 -3.17
N LYS A 213 16.02 -10.95 -2.75
CA LYS A 213 16.43 -9.72 -2.04
C LYS A 213 17.15 -10.05 -0.74
N SER A 214 16.67 -11.03 0.05
CA SER A 214 17.35 -11.46 1.29
C SER A 214 18.72 -12.11 1.06
N LYS A 215 18.95 -12.67 -0.13
CA LYS A 215 20.21 -13.30 -0.54
C LYS A 215 21.09 -12.35 -1.37
N SER A 216 20.73 -11.08 -1.48
CA SER A 216 21.41 -10.09 -2.34
C SER A 216 21.60 -10.58 -3.78
N SER A 217 20.66 -11.36 -4.32
CA SER A 217 20.66 -11.85 -5.70
C SER A 217 19.97 -10.85 -6.63
N SER A 218 20.18 -10.97 -7.94
CA SER A 218 19.41 -10.20 -8.94
C SER A 218 17.92 -10.55 -8.89
N PRO A 219 17.00 -9.65 -9.26
CA PRO A 219 15.56 -9.93 -9.29
C PRO A 219 15.21 -11.10 -10.22
N SER A 220 14.23 -11.91 -9.85
CA SER A 220 13.68 -12.96 -10.74
C SER A 220 12.78 -12.38 -11.84
N ALA A 221 12.16 -11.24 -11.57
CA ALA A 221 11.38 -10.39 -12.46
C ALA A 221 11.35 -8.95 -11.88
N SER A 222 10.86 -7.98 -12.66
CA SER A 222 10.76 -6.57 -12.24
C SER A 222 9.77 -6.34 -11.10
N LEU A 223 8.68 -7.12 -11.06
CA LEU A 223 7.62 -7.03 -10.06
C LEU A 223 8.08 -7.40 -8.65
N ILE A 224 7.93 -6.50 -7.68
CA ILE A 224 8.14 -6.77 -6.25
C ILE A 224 6.91 -6.37 -5.44
N GLU A 225 6.76 -6.90 -4.22
CA GLU A 225 5.73 -6.39 -3.30
C GLU A 225 6.06 -4.94 -2.91
N PHE A 226 5.04 -4.09 -2.88
CA PHE A 226 5.16 -2.76 -2.34
C PHE A 226 5.57 -2.85 -0.87
N TYR A 227 6.61 -2.10 -0.47
CA TYR A 227 6.98 -1.98 0.94
C TYR A 227 7.65 -0.64 1.21
N TYR A 228 6.98 0.21 2.01
CA TYR A 228 7.45 1.55 2.35
C TYR A 228 7.92 1.60 3.81
N SER A 229 9.23 1.73 4.01
CA SER A 229 9.85 1.69 5.34
C SER A 229 10.15 3.05 5.96
N GLU A 230 9.98 4.16 5.24
CA GLU A 230 10.31 5.49 5.78
C GLU A 230 9.34 5.90 6.90
N THR A 231 9.86 6.67 7.85
CA THR A 231 9.17 7.03 9.10
C THR A 231 8.52 8.42 9.08
N THR A 232 8.68 9.19 8.01
CA THR A 232 8.16 10.56 7.94
C THR A 232 6.71 10.56 7.45
N MET A 233 5.79 10.91 8.35
CA MET A 233 4.38 11.14 8.00
C MET A 233 4.16 12.60 7.59
N THR A 234 3.61 12.77 6.39
CA THR A 234 3.17 14.05 5.82
C THR A 234 1.76 13.86 5.25
N ASP A 235 0.97 14.92 5.33
CA ASP A 235 -0.43 14.94 4.89
C ASP A 235 -0.64 16.16 3.98
N PHE A 236 0.15 16.21 2.90
CA PHE A 236 0.02 17.23 1.85
C PHE A 236 -0.43 16.54 0.56
N ASP A 237 -1.72 16.28 0.47
CA ASP A 237 -2.46 15.82 -0.70
C ASP A 237 -3.78 16.60 -0.83
#